data_AF-A0AAP5N5B4-F1
#
_entry.id   AF-A0AAP5N5B4-F1
#
_cell.length_a   1.000
_cell.length_b   1.000
_cell.length_c   1.000
_cell.angle_alpha   90.00
_cell.angle_beta   90.00
_cell.angle_gamma   90.00
#
_symmetry.space_group_name_H-M   'P 1'
#
loop_
_entity.id
_entity.type
_entity.pdbx_description
1 polymer ?
#
loop_
_entity_poly.entity_id
_entity_poly.type
_entity_poly.pdbx_seq_one_letter_code
_entity_poly.pdbx_strand_id
1 'polypeptide(L)'
;MSWGCLGILVAKIKSDDWRNLPIEKWNVRTVHAYFIEMNRELYDAEYVPMRNWKFEQGVIKRNLKSYGPEVLQKVFDRAFREYRPSRKYPILTAGFVLSYMAGRILPQVLAAEKKTEEQETDISELSSWL
;
A
#
# COMPACT_ATOMS: atom_id res chain seq x y z
N MET A 1 19.58 -42.96 -14.40
CA MET A 1 19.63 -41.52 -14.75
C MET A 1 18.27 -40.94 -14.39
N SER A 2 18.16 -40.30 -13.22
CA SER A 2 16.89 -39.80 -12.69
C SER A 2 16.64 -38.38 -13.16
N TRP A 3 15.38 -38.09 -13.46
CA TRP A 3 14.87 -36.94 -14.20
C TRP A 3 14.93 -35.67 -13.36
N GLY A 4 15.38 -34.58 -14.01
CA GLY A 4 15.53 -33.27 -13.39
C GLY A 4 14.19 -32.69 -12.92
N CYS A 5 14.21 -32.11 -11.72
CA CYS A 5 13.14 -31.25 -11.21
C CYS A 5 12.80 -30.18 -12.24
N LEU A 6 11.60 -30.22 -12.80
CA LEU A 6 10.98 -29.11 -13.49
C LEU A 6 10.66 -28.03 -12.44
N GLY A 7 11.66 -27.23 -12.08
CA GLY A 7 11.43 -25.99 -11.36
C GLY A 7 10.74 -25.02 -12.29
N ILE A 8 9.45 -24.79 -12.09
CA ILE A 8 8.72 -23.69 -12.74
C ILE A 8 9.45 -22.40 -12.37
N LEU A 9 10.19 -21.83 -13.32
CA LEU A 9 10.77 -20.49 -13.19
C LEU A 9 9.62 -19.49 -13.21
N VAL A 10 9.03 -19.22 -12.05
CA VAL A 10 8.14 -18.06 -11.89
C VAL A 10 8.98 -16.82 -12.13
N ALA A 11 8.68 -16.10 -13.20
CA ALA A 11 9.39 -14.88 -13.55
C ALA A 11 9.40 -13.90 -12.35
N LYS A 12 10.56 -13.32 -12.05
CA LYS A 12 10.70 -12.36 -10.95
C LYS A 12 9.94 -11.08 -11.30
N ILE A 13 8.81 -10.86 -10.64
CA ILE A 13 8.01 -9.64 -10.75
C ILE A 13 8.86 -8.44 -10.29
N LYS A 14 8.85 -7.37 -11.09
CA LYS A 14 9.61 -6.16 -10.77
C LYS A 14 8.92 -5.37 -9.66
N SER A 15 9.71 -4.66 -8.85
CA SER A 15 9.15 -3.93 -7.70
C SER A 15 8.31 -2.70 -8.06
N ASP A 16 8.39 -2.21 -9.30
CA ASP A 16 7.53 -1.13 -9.81
C ASP A 16 6.21 -1.64 -10.41
N ASP A 17 6.06 -2.95 -10.62
CA ASP A 17 4.80 -3.56 -11.04
C ASP A 17 3.91 -3.84 -9.82
N TRP A 18 3.41 -2.77 -9.19
CA TRP A 18 2.67 -2.85 -7.93
C TRP A 18 1.33 -3.59 -8.08
N ARG A 19 0.75 -3.65 -9.29
CA ARG A 19 -0.52 -4.34 -9.55
C ARG A 19 -0.36 -5.86 -9.47
N ASN A 20 0.78 -6.39 -9.90
CA ASN A 20 1.05 -7.83 -9.90
C ASN A 20 1.95 -8.28 -8.75
N LEU A 21 2.68 -7.36 -8.10
CA LEU A 21 3.57 -7.70 -7.00
C LEU A 21 2.75 -8.07 -5.74
N PRO A 22 2.99 -9.25 -5.14
CA PRO A 22 2.35 -9.63 -3.87
C PRO A 22 2.55 -8.55 -2.81
N ILE A 23 1.48 -8.24 -2.07
CA ILE A 23 1.43 -7.10 -1.15
C ILE A 23 2.56 -7.16 -0.11
N GLU A 24 2.94 -8.35 0.34
CA GLU A 24 3.98 -8.58 1.34
C GLU A 24 5.37 -8.18 0.83
N LYS A 25 5.55 -8.10 -0.49
CA LYS A 25 6.81 -7.71 -1.15
C LYS A 25 6.88 -6.21 -1.46
N TRP A 26 5.83 -5.46 -1.16
CA TRP A 26 5.82 -4.03 -1.38
C TRP A 26 6.91 -3.36 -0.56
N ASN A 27 7.67 -2.50 -1.24
CA ASN A 27 8.73 -1.72 -0.67
C ASN A 27 8.60 -0.26 -1.12
N VAL A 28 9.58 0.58 -0.76
CA VAL A 28 9.57 2.01 -1.09
C VAL A 28 9.38 2.27 -2.58
N ARG A 29 10.00 1.47 -3.46
CA ARG A 29 9.85 1.61 -4.92
C ARG A 29 8.43 1.28 -5.37
N THR A 30 7.83 0.23 -4.81
CA THR A 30 6.46 -0.18 -5.12
C THR A 30 5.46 0.89 -4.69
N VAL A 31 5.64 1.46 -3.50
CA VAL A 31 4.79 2.57 -3.02
C VAL A 31 4.90 3.77 -3.94
N HIS A 32 6.11 4.16 -4.37
CA HIS A 32 6.24 5.24 -5.35
C HIS A 32 5.58 4.91 -6.68
N ALA A 33 5.74 3.70 -7.21
CA ALA A 33 5.08 3.30 -8.46
C ALA A 33 3.55 3.40 -8.36
N TYR A 34 2.97 2.91 -7.25
CA TYR A 34 1.55 3.07 -6.93
C TYR A 34 1.16 4.56 -6.94
N PHE A 35 1.85 5.42 -6.19
CA PHE A 35 1.50 6.84 -6.13
C PHE A 35 1.68 7.57 -7.47
N ILE A 36 2.70 7.24 -8.25
CA ILE A 36 2.93 7.81 -9.58
C ILE A 36 1.75 7.48 -10.50
N GLU A 37 1.35 6.22 -10.54
CA GLU A 37 0.25 5.77 -11.39
C GLU A 37 -1.10 6.32 -10.92
N MET A 38 -1.39 6.28 -9.62
CA MET A 38 -2.65 6.80 -9.07
C MET A 38 -2.81 8.31 -9.29
N ASN A 39 -1.73 9.10 -9.19
CA ASN A 39 -1.82 10.54 -9.52
C ASN A 39 -2.03 10.79 -11.01
N ARG A 40 -1.39 9.99 -11.86
CA ARG A 40 -1.60 10.06 -13.31
C ARG A 40 -3.05 9.70 -13.67
N GLU A 41 -3.58 8.61 -13.13
CA GLU A 41 -4.94 8.14 -13.44
C GLU A 41 -6.03 9.05 -12.90
N LEU A 42 -5.90 9.52 -11.65
CA LEU A 42 -6.97 10.27 -10.99
C LEU A 42 -6.89 11.78 -11.26
N TYR A 43 -5.69 12.33 -11.46
CA TYR A 43 -5.47 13.78 -11.48
C TYR A 43 -4.76 14.28 -12.74
N ASP A 44 -4.39 13.39 -13.67
CA ASP A 44 -3.61 13.72 -14.88
C ASP A 44 -2.35 14.55 -14.58
N ALA A 45 -1.64 14.17 -13.51
CA ALA A 45 -0.56 14.97 -12.96
C ALA A 45 0.73 14.17 -12.75
N GLU A 46 1.86 14.80 -13.05
CA GLU A 46 3.18 14.24 -12.81
C GLU A 46 3.50 14.23 -11.31
N TYR A 47 4.06 13.11 -10.84
CA TYR A 47 4.40 12.94 -9.44
C TYR A 47 5.68 13.68 -9.06
N VAL A 48 5.58 14.53 -8.04
CA VAL A 48 6.73 15.23 -7.44
C VAL A 48 6.74 14.93 -5.95
N PRO A 49 7.86 14.43 -5.38
CA PRO A 49 7.90 14.02 -3.98
C PRO A 49 7.71 15.22 -3.03
N MET A 50 7.13 14.97 -1.86
CA MET A 50 7.08 16.00 -0.82
C MET A 50 8.50 16.36 -0.36
N ARG A 51 8.86 17.65 -0.47
CA ARG A 51 10.18 18.23 -0.15
C ARG A 51 11.32 17.69 -1.05
N ASN A 52 11.66 16.42 -0.95
CA ASN A 52 12.65 15.74 -1.78
C ASN A 52 12.50 14.21 -1.66
N TRP A 53 13.08 13.48 -2.62
CA TRP A 53 13.04 12.01 -2.68
C TRP A 53 13.57 11.34 -1.41
N LYS A 54 14.68 11.82 -0.85
CA LYS A 54 15.30 11.21 0.35
C LYS A 54 14.37 11.28 1.56
N PHE A 55 13.70 12.41 1.76
CA PHE A 55 12.72 12.59 2.83
C PHE A 55 11.55 11.62 2.65
N GLU A 56 10.95 11.59 1.47
CA GLU A 56 9.76 10.77 1.22
C GLU A 56 10.06 9.27 1.34
N GLN A 57 11.18 8.81 0.78
CA GLN A 57 11.65 7.42 0.93
C GLN A 57 11.87 7.04 2.40
N GLY A 58 12.43 7.96 3.21
CA GLY A 58 12.65 7.74 4.63
C GLY A 58 11.34 7.63 5.43
N VAL A 59 10.33 8.42 5.08
CA VAL A 59 9.00 8.35 5.70
C VAL A 59 8.28 7.05 5.30
N ILE A 60 8.31 6.68 4.01
CA ILE A 60 7.71 5.43 3.52
C ILE A 60 8.36 4.22 4.21
N LYS A 61 9.70 4.15 4.22
CA LYS A 61 10.44 3.02 4.82
C LYS A 61 10.09 2.83 6.30
N ARG A 62 10.00 3.91 7.08
CA ARG A 62 9.63 3.84 8.50
C ARG A 62 8.22 3.31 8.69
N ASN A 63 7.26 3.81 7.93
CA ASN A 63 5.87 3.37 8.04
C ASN A 63 5.68 1.93 7.57
N LEU A 64 6.35 1.50 6.49
CA LEU A 64 6.32 0.10 6.05
C LEU A 64 6.85 -0.84 7.13
N LYS A 65 7.92 -0.44 7.84
CA LYS A 65 8.45 -1.20 8.97
C LYS A 65 7.48 -1.26 10.16
N SER A 66 6.75 -0.17 10.42
CA SER A 66 5.87 -0.06 11.59
C SER A 66 4.52 -0.76 11.41
N TYR A 67 3.93 -0.71 10.21
CA TYR A 67 2.55 -1.14 9.98
C TYR A 67 2.42 -2.23 8.91
N GLY A 68 3.49 -2.53 8.17
CA GLY A 68 3.44 -3.45 7.05
C GLY A 68 2.81 -2.84 5.80
N PRO A 69 2.97 -3.51 4.65
CA PRO A 69 2.50 -2.99 3.36
C PRO A 69 0.98 -3.04 3.20
N GLU A 70 0.31 -4.06 3.73
CA GLU A 70 -1.14 -4.23 3.59
C GLU A 70 -1.93 -3.10 4.26
N VAL A 71 -1.62 -2.81 5.53
CA VAL A 71 -2.24 -1.70 6.26
C VAL A 71 -1.99 -0.37 5.54
N LEU A 72 -0.76 -0.16 5.05
CA LEU A 72 -0.45 1.08 4.34
C LEU A 72 -1.16 1.22 3.01
N GLN A 73 -1.33 0.15 2.24
CA GLN A 73 -2.12 0.19 1.01
C GLN A 73 -3.56 0.64 1.31
N LYS A 74 -4.20 0.06 2.33
CA LYS A 74 -5.55 0.44 2.77
C LYS A 74 -5.63 1.92 3.20
N VAL A 75 -4.59 2.42 3.89
CA VAL A 75 -4.44 3.85 4.23
C VAL A 75 -4.33 4.71 2.97
N PHE A 76 -3.51 4.32 2.00
CA PHE A 76 -3.30 5.06 0.76
C PHE A 76 -4.56 5.10 -0.11
N ASP A 77 -5.23 3.96 -0.30
CA ASP A 77 -6.50 3.88 -1.04
C ASP A 77 -7.56 4.78 -0.42
N ARG A 78 -7.62 4.83 0.90
CA ARG A 78 -8.51 5.74 1.61
C ARG A 78 -8.09 7.20 1.45
N ALA A 79 -6.79 7.49 1.50
CA ALA A 79 -6.29 8.85 1.29
C ALA A 79 -6.61 9.37 -0.12
N PHE A 80 -6.45 8.55 -1.16
CA PHE A 80 -6.84 8.89 -2.53
C PHE A 80 -8.36 9.13 -2.66
N ARG A 81 -9.20 8.31 -2.01
CA ARG A 81 -10.66 8.54 -1.98
C ARG A 81 -11.06 9.86 -1.31
N GLU A 82 -10.36 10.25 -0.26
CA GLU A 82 -10.66 11.46 0.51
C GLU A 82 -10.04 12.73 -0.10
N TYR A 83 -8.95 12.60 -0.86
CA TYR A 83 -8.22 13.74 -1.38
C TYR A 83 -9.02 14.49 -2.45
N ARG A 84 -8.94 15.82 -2.41
CA ARG A 84 -9.57 16.72 -3.38
C ARG A 84 -8.47 17.65 -3.91
N PRO A 85 -7.97 17.42 -5.14
CA PRO A 85 -6.97 18.28 -5.74
C PRO A 85 -7.43 19.73 -5.81
N SER A 86 -6.48 20.64 -5.69
CA SER A 86 -6.69 22.08 -5.86
C SER A 86 -5.56 22.65 -6.72
N ARG A 87 -5.72 23.89 -7.20
CA ARG A 87 -4.66 24.54 -7.99
C ARG A 87 -3.31 24.63 -7.26
N LYS A 88 -3.34 24.74 -5.92
CA LYS A 88 -2.12 24.80 -5.09
C LYS A 88 -1.57 23.41 -4.76
N TYR A 89 -2.43 22.40 -4.70
CA TYR A 89 -2.09 21.02 -4.37
C TYR A 89 -2.78 20.10 -5.38
N PRO A 90 -2.19 19.94 -6.59
CA PRO A 90 -2.81 19.15 -7.65
C PRO A 90 -2.57 17.64 -7.51
N ILE A 91 -1.57 17.25 -6.69
CA ILE A 91 -1.15 15.86 -6.50
C ILE A 91 -1.19 15.45 -5.03
N LEU A 92 -1.43 14.16 -4.80
CA LEU A 92 -1.30 13.53 -3.50
C LEU A 92 0.02 12.77 -3.43
N THR A 93 0.90 13.15 -2.50
CA THR A 93 2.19 12.49 -2.32
C THR A 93 2.17 11.53 -1.14
N ALA A 94 2.97 10.46 -1.21
CA ALA A 94 3.11 9.51 -0.11
C ALA A 94 3.61 10.21 1.18
N GLY A 95 4.52 11.17 1.03
CA GLY A 95 5.01 11.99 2.14
C GLY A 95 3.91 12.83 2.78
N PHE A 96 3.02 13.43 1.97
CA PHE A 96 1.89 14.20 2.50
C PHE A 96 0.89 13.32 3.25
N VAL A 97 0.53 12.16 2.67
CA VAL A 97 -0.37 11.21 3.32
C VAL A 97 0.21 10.78 4.67
N LEU A 98 1.45 10.33 4.69
CA LEU A 98 2.08 9.81 5.91
C LEU A 98 2.40 10.88 6.96
N SER A 99 2.59 12.13 6.54
CA SER A 99 2.89 13.23 7.48
C SER A 99 1.64 13.90 8.05
N TYR A 100 0.52 13.92 7.31
CA TYR A 100 -0.65 14.74 7.66
C TYR A 100 -1.98 14.00 7.67
N MET A 101 -2.18 12.98 6.81
CA MET A 101 -3.47 12.29 6.73
C MET A 101 -3.49 11.00 7.57
N ALA A 102 -2.35 10.32 7.67
CA ALA A 102 -2.23 9.02 8.32
C ALA A 102 -2.68 9.04 9.79
N GLY A 103 -2.40 10.12 10.53
CA GLY A 103 -2.81 10.23 11.95
C GLY A 103 -4.32 10.06 12.17
N ARG A 104 -5.15 10.45 11.20
CA ARG A 104 -6.61 10.26 11.25
C ARG A 104 -7.07 8.95 10.59
N ILE A 105 -6.43 8.55 9.49
CA ILE A 105 -6.87 7.41 8.66
C ILE A 105 -6.45 6.08 9.29
N LEU A 106 -5.21 5.98 9.75
CA LEU A 106 -4.60 4.74 10.21
C LEU A 106 -5.35 4.07 11.37
N PRO A 107 -5.77 4.78 12.45
CA PRO A 107 -6.54 4.14 13.52
C PRO A 107 -7.83 3.48 13.04
N GLN A 108 -8.46 4.05 11.99
CA GLN A 108 -9.71 3.54 11.43
C GLN A 108 -9.47 2.30 10.58
N VAL A 109 -8.34 2.25 9.84
CA VAL A 109 -7.91 1.06 9.12
C VAL A 109 -7.63 -0.07 10.11
N LEU A 110 -6.80 0.18 11.13
CA LEU A 110 -6.48 -0.82 12.15
C LEU A 110 -7.71 -1.34 12.91
N ALA A 111 -8.69 -0.47 13.19
CA ALA A 111 -9.94 -0.90 13.81
C ALA A 111 -10.80 -1.77 12.88
N ALA A 112 -10.75 -1.56 11.56
CA ALA A 112 -11.45 -2.40 10.60
C ALA A 112 -10.80 -3.78 10.46
N GLU A 113 -9.45 -3.86 10.50
CA GLU A 113 -8.73 -5.14 10.47
C GLU A 113 -9.13 -6.02 11.66
N LYS A 114 -9.09 -5.48 12.88
CA LYS A 114 -9.45 -6.23 14.09
C LYS A 114 -10.86 -6.80 14.02
N LYS A 115 -11.82 -6.01 13.52
CA LYS A 115 -13.21 -6.48 13.35
C LYS A 115 -13.32 -7.62 12.34
N THR A 116 -12.50 -7.60 11.30
CA THR A 116 -12.50 -8.65 10.26
C THR A 116 -11.91 -9.94 10.82
N GLU A 117 -10.80 -9.84 11.56
CA GLU A 117 -10.19 -10.98 12.27
C GLU A 117 -11.15 -11.60 13.29
N GLU A 118 -11.82 -10.78 14.11
CA GLU A 118 -12.81 -11.24 15.10
C GLU A 118 -14.00 -11.96 14.42
N GLN A 119 -14.50 -11.43 13.30
CA GLN A 119 -15.59 -12.07 12.54
C GLN A 119 -15.15 -13.36 11.87
N GLU A 120 -13.93 -13.42 11.33
CA GLU A 120 -13.39 -14.63 10.73
C GLU A 120 -13.20 -15.73 11.77
N THR A 121 -12.77 -15.38 13.00
CA THR A 121 -12.73 -16.34 14.11
C THR A 121 -14.11 -16.85 14.50
N ASP A 122 -15.11 -15.97 14.57
CA ASP A 122 -16.50 -16.34 14.90
C ASP A 122 -17.10 -17.27 13.83
N ILE A 123 -16.91 -16.96 12.54
CA ILE A 123 -17.36 -17.80 11.43
C ILE A 123 -16.63 -19.15 11.41
N SER A 124 -15.31 -19.16 11.66
CA SER A 124 -14.52 -20.38 11.74
C SER A 124 -14.97 -21.28 12.89
N GLU A 125 -15.20 -20.71 14.08
CA GLU A 125 -15.77 -21.45 15.20
C GLU A 125 -17.15 -22.02 14.84
N LEU A 126 -18.08 -21.21 14.32
CA LEU A 126 -19.39 -21.69 13.89
C LEU A 126 -19.33 -22.79 12.82
N SER A 127 -18.40 -22.67 11.86
CA SER A 127 -18.17 -23.70 10.83
C SER A 127 -17.60 -24.98 11.40
N SER A 128 -16.87 -24.95 12.51
CA SER A 128 -16.36 -26.15 13.17
C SER A 128 -17.45 -26.95 13.90
N TRP A 129 -18.63 -26.37 14.10
CA TRP A 129 -19.79 -27.01 14.75
C TRP A 129 -20.83 -27.57 13.77
N LEU A 130 -20.75 -27.23 12.48
CA LEU A 130 -21.61 -27.73 11.39
C LEU A 130 -20.98 -28.93 10.67
#